data_AF-A0A2V7X7G5-F1
#
_entry.id   AF-A0A2V7X7G5-F1
#
_cell.length_a   1.000
_cell.length_b   1.000
_cell.length_c   1.000
_cell.angle_alpha   90.00
_cell.angle_beta   90.00
_cell.angle_gamma   90.00
#
_symmetry.space_group_name_H-M   'P 1'
#
loop_
_entity.id
_entity.type
_entity.pdbx_description
1 polymer ?
#
loop_
_entity_poly.entity_id
_entity_poly.type
_entity_poly.pdbx_seq_one_letter_code
_entity_poly.pdbx_strand_id
1 'polypeptide(L)'
;MKAPRPGDLATGYLLGLLAGEGHFGGDGRQPQITLRMHVRHEKLFRWLQAQFPDGRLYGPYHHGGRDYFQWMARGEFLRERLVPLVAAHRDLLDDYVAERFRQMCERYDLTPPVRRRDG
;
A
#
# COMPACT_ATOMS: atom_id res chain seq x y z
N MET A 1 -16.92 1.75 15.26
CA MET A 1 -17.20 0.45 14.59
C MET A 1 -16.04 0.17 13.64
N LYS A 2 -15.45 -1.04 13.67
CA LYS A 2 -14.33 -1.41 12.78
C LYS A 2 -14.91 -1.68 11.38
N ALA A 3 -14.34 -1.06 10.34
CA ALA A 3 -14.78 -1.32 8.97
C ALA A 3 -14.67 -2.83 8.65
N PRO A 4 -15.58 -3.39 7.82
CA PRO A 4 -15.48 -4.77 7.39
C PRO A 4 -14.12 -5.02 6.75
N ARG A 5 -13.52 -6.18 7.04
CA ARG A 5 -12.26 -6.57 6.41
C ARG A 5 -12.51 -6.81 4.91
N PRO A 6 -11.63 -6.34 4.02
CA PRO A 6 -11.71 -6.69 2.61
C PRO A 6 -11.68 -8.21 2.44
N GLY A 7 -12.46 -8.74 1.48
CA GLY A 7 -12.39 -10.15 1.10
C GLY A 7 -11.10 -10.48 0.34
N ASP A 8 -10.85 -11.77 0.10
CA ASP A 8 -9.58 -12.25 -0.47
C ASP A 8 -9.30 -11.68 -1.86
N LEU A 9 -10.32 -11.56 -2.72
CA LEU A 9 -10.15 -10.95 -4.05
C LEU A 9 -9.76 -9.47 -3.97
N ALA A 10 -10.38 -8.71 -3.07
CA ALA A 10 -10.05 -7.29 -2.88
C ALA A 10 -8.61 -7.13 -2.34
N THR A 11 -8.20 -8.04 -1.46
CA THR A 11 -6.83 -8.11 -0.92
C THR A 11 -5.82 -8.45 -2.01
N GLY A 12 -6.06 -9.48 -2.82
CA GLY A 12 -5.22 -9.84 -3.95
C GLY A 12 -5.14 -8.73 -5.00
N TYR A 13 -6.27 -8.06 -5.29
CA TYR A 13 -6.29 -6.93 -6.21
C TYR A 13 -5.48 -5.73 -5.68
N LEU A 14 -5.56 -5.42 -4.38
CA LEU A 14 -4.67 -4.42 -3.78
C LEU A 14 -3.20 -4.80 -3.92
N LEU A 15 -2.83 -6.06 -3.62
CA LEU A 15 -1.44 -6.51 -3.75
C LEU A 15 -0.92 -6.36 -5.19
N GLY A 16 -1.74 -6.71 -6.19
CA GLY A 16 -1.40 -6.49 -7.59
C GLY A 16 -1.19 -5.01 -7.95
N LEU A 17 -2.05 -4.12 -7.45
CA LEU A 17 -1.89 -2.67 -7.63
C LEU A 17 -0.61 -2.15 -6.97
N LEU A 18 -0.28 -2.62 -5.77
CA LEU A 18 0.93 -2.21 -5.07
C LEU A 18 2.21 -2.75 -5.75
N ALA A 19 2.15 -3.96 -6.32
CA ALA A 19 3.25 -4.52 -7.09
C ALA A 19 3.53 -3.71 -8.36
N GLY A 20 2.50 -3.29 -9.10
CA GLY A 20 2.69 -2.52 -10.34
C GLY A 20 2.99 -1.04 -10.12
N GLU A 21 2.31 -0.41 -9.16
CA GLU A 21 2.16 1.05 -9.12
C GLU A 21 2.40 1.63 -7.70
N GLY A 22 2.70 0.75 -6.74
CA GLY A 22 2.99 1.12 -5.36
C GLY A 22 4.40 1.70 -5.19
N HIS A 23 4.50 2.70 -4.34
CA HIS A 23 5.76 3.27 -3.90
C HIS A 23 5.95 3.01 -2.40
N PHE A 24 7.02 2.29 -2.07
CA PHE A 24 7.40 1.93 -0.71
C PHE A 24 8.52 2.87 -0.22
N GLY A 25 8.27 3.57 0.88
CA GLY A 25 9.24 4.53 1.43
C GLY A 25 8.68 5.33 2.59
N GLY A 26 8.88 6.65 2.56
CA GLY A 26 8.51 7.56 3.64
C GLY A 26 8.91 8.99 3.32
N ASP A 27 8.52 9.92 4.18
CA ASP A 27 8.84 11.36 4.07
C ASP A 27 10.15 11.74 4.79
N GLY A 28 10.96 10.74 5.14
CA GLY A 28 12.16 10.90 5.97
C GLY A 28 11.90 10.87 7.48
N ARG A 29 10.65 11.03 7.93
CA ARG A 29 10.26 10.94 9.34
C ARG A 29 9.40 9.71 9.64
N GLN A 30 8.51 9.36 8.73
CA GLN A 30 7.57 8.24 8.90
C GLN A 30 7.45 7.40 7.63
N PRO A 31 7.19 6.10 7.77
CA PRO A 31 6.97 5.22 6.63
C PRO A 31 5.60 5.47 5.98
N GLN A 32 5.56 5.32 4.67
CA GLN A 32 4.31 5.33 3.89
C GLN A 32 4.41 4.41 2.67
N ILE A 33 3.28 3.82 2.29
CA ILE A 33 3.08 3.24 0.97
C ILE A 33 2.12 4.15 0.22
N THR A 34 2.49 4.59 -0.97
CA THR A 34 1.63 5.41 -1.83
C THR A 34 1.33 4.73 -3.14
N LEU A 35 0.14 4.97 -3.66
CA LEU A 35 -0.30 4.59 -5.01
C LEU A 35 -0.74 5.88 -5.71
N ARG A 36 -0.23 6.16 -6.90
CA ARG A 36 -0.54 7.39 -7.65
C ARG A 36 -0.84 7.06 -9.10
N MET A 37 -1.99 7.45 -9.60
CA MET A 37 -2.35 7.31 -11.02
C MET A 37 -3.12 8.51 -11.54
N HIS A 38 -3.22 8.61 -12.86
CA HIS A 38 -3.95 9.68 -13.54
C HIS A 38 -5.40 9.78 -13.06
N VAL A 39 -5.99 10.99 -13.08
CA VAL A 39 -7.40 11.24 -12.65
C VAL A 39 -8.45 10.38 -13.36
N ARG A 40 -8.12 9.79 -14.51
CA ARG A 40 -8.99 8.86 -15.26
C ARG A 40 -9.31 7.59 -14.47
N HIS A 41 -8.51 7.27 -13.45
CA HIS A 41 -8.72 6.13 -12.56
C HIS A 41 -9.55 6.47 -11.31
N GLU A 42 -10.32 7.57 -11.28
CA GLU A 42 -11.09 7.98 -10.10
C GLU A 42 -11.89 6.83 -9.47
N LYS A 43 -12.61 6.05 -10.28
CA LYS A 43 -13.42 4.91 -9.80
C LYS A 43 -12.58 3.91 -8.99
N LEU A 44 -11.33 3.67 -9.38
CA LEU A 44 -10.40 2.80 -8.65
C LEU A 44 -10.02 3.41 -7.29
N PHE A 45 -9.73 4.70 -7.24
CA PHE A 45 -9.38 5.37 -5.98
C PHE A 45 -10.54 5.47 -5.00
N ARG A 46 -11.78 5.67 -5.50
CA ARG A 46 -12.99 5.56 -4.69
C ARG A 46 -13.21 4.14 -4.18
N TRP A 47 -12.95 3.13 -5.01
CA TRP A 47 -12.98 1.73 -4.59
C TRP A 47 -11.94 1.45 -3.49
N LEU A 48 -10.70 1.94 -3.62
CA LEU A 48 -9.67 1.83 -2.58
C LEU A 48 -10.11 2.47 -1.27
N GLN A 49 -10.69 3.66 -1.32
CA GLN A 49 -11.22 4.34 -0.14
C GLN A 49 -12.36 3.55 0.53
N ALA A 50 -13.22 2.90 -0.25
CA ALA A 50 -14.32 2.11 0.28
C ALA A 50 -13.85 0.78 0.90
N GLN A 51 -12.90 0.09 0.26
CA GLN A 51 -12.39 -1.20 0.71
C GLN A 51 -11.34 -1.08 1.83
N PHE A 52 -10.54 -0.02 1.80
CA PHE A 52 -9.44 0.23 2.73
C PHE A 52 -9.57 1.64 3.34
N PRO A 53 -10.59 1.88 4.18
CA PRO A 53 -10.95 3.22 4.66
C PRO A 53 -9.92 3.85 5.59
N ASP A 54 -9.03 3.05 6.17
CA ASP A 54 -7.92 3.53 7.00
C ASP A 54 -6.78 4.13 6.15
N GLY A 55 -6.78 3.88 4.84
CA GLY A 55 -5.95 4.56 3.86
C GLY A 55 -6.53 5.93 3.48
N ARG A 56 -5.67 6.90 3.21
CA ARG A 56 -6.06 8.27 2.87
C ARG A 56 -6.07 8.45 1.35
N LEU A 57 -7.20 8.88 0.81
CA LEU A 57 -7.32 9.37 -0.57
C LEU A 57 -7.05 10.87 -0.62
N TYR A 58 -6.21 11.28 -1.56
CA TYR A 58 -5.83 12.65 -1.85
C TYR A 58 -6.04 12.98 -3.33
N GLY A 59 -6.25 14.27 -3.60
CA GLY A 59 -6.50 14.80 -4.94
C GLY A 59 -8.00 14.95 -5.26
N PRO A 60 -8.33 15.24 -6.54
CA PRO A 60 -7.39 15.31 -7.66
C PRO A 60 -6.37 16.44 -7.47
N TYR A 61 -5.13 16.19 -7.87
CA TYR A 61 -4.05 17.16 -7.89
C TYR A 61 -3.66 17.52 -9.31
N HIS A 62 -3.25 18.77 -9.50
CA HIS A 62 -2.69 19.29 -10.74
C HIS A 62 -1.28 19.81 -10.45
N HIS A 63 -0.24 19.07 -10.85
CA HIS A 63 1.15 19.44 -10.55
C HIS A 63 2.12 18.97 -11.64
N GLY A 64 2.96 19.89 -12.13
CA GLY A 64 3.98 19.59 -13.15
C GLY A 64 3.41 19.04 -14.46
N GLY A 65 2.23 19.53 -14.87
CA GLY A 65 1.53 19.04 -16.06
C GLY A 65 0.89 17.66 -15.92
N ARG A 66 0.75 17.15 -14.69
CA ARG A 66 0.11 15.86 -14.39
C ARG A 66 -1.12 16.04 -13.52
N ASP A 67 -2.17 15.31 -13.88
CA ASP A 67 -3.41 15.25 -13.14
C ASP A 67 -3.53 13.88 -12.48
N TYR A 68 -3.56 13.81 -11.15
CA TYR A 68 -3.55 12.50 -10.47
C TYR A 68 -4.34 12.46 -9.16
N PHE A 69 -4.75 11.24 -8.80
CA PHE A 69 -5.11 10.86 -7.44
C PHE A 69 -3.93 10.19 -6.75
N GLN A 70 -3.90 10.29 -5.42
CA GLN A 70 -2.96 9.55 -4.59
C GLN A 70 -3.68 8.88 -3.43
N TRP A 71 -3.44 7.60 -3.23
CA TRP A 71 -3.85 6.86 -2.06
C TRP A 71 -2.61 6.57 -1.22
N MET A 72 -2.73 6.69 0.10
CA MET A 72 -1.60 6.56 1.02
C MET A 72 -2.00 5.72 2.23
N ALA A 73 -1.18 4.73 2.53
CA ALA A 73 -1.17 4.04 3.81
C ALA A 73 0.01 4.53 4.66
N ARG A 74 -0.27 4.90 5.91
CA ARG A 74 0.72 5.35 6.90
C ARG A 74 0.23 5.04 8.32
N GLY A 75 1.06 5.28 9.32
CA GLY A 75 0.69 5.11 10.73
C GLY A 75 0.31 3.67 11.08
N GLU A 76 -0.65 3.48 11.98
CA GLU A 76 -1.11 2.16 12.44
C GLU A 76 -1.61 1.28 11.30
N PHE A 77 -2.36 1.84 10.35
CA PHE A 77 -2.85 1.07 9.20
C PHE A 77 -1.71 0.45 8.39
N LEU A 78 -0.63 1.21 8.14
CA LEU A 78 0.54 0.67 7.49
C LEU A 78 1.23 -0.39 8.36
N ARG A 79 1.50 -0.06 9.63
CA ARG A 79 2.31 -0.88 10.54
C ARG A 79 1.63 -2.22 10.87
N GLU A 80 0.34 -2.19 11.16
CA GLU A 80 -0.38 -3.33 11.73
C GLU A 80 -1.15 -4.13 10.68
N ARG A 81 -1.39 -3.57 9.49
CA ARG A 81 -2.21 -4.22 8.46
C ARG A 81 -1.46 -4.42 7.17
N LEU A 82 -0.94 -3.35 6.58
CA LEU A 82 -0.35 -3.44 5.24
C LEU A 82 1.03 -4.10 5.23
N VAL A 83 1.90 -3.77 6.18
CA VAL A 83 3.23 -4.42 6.29
C VAL A 83 3.08 -5.93 6.51
N PRO A 84 2.26 -6.41 7.48
CA PRO A 84 2.01 -7.84 7.62
C PRO A 84 1.45 -8.50 6.37
N LEU A 85 0.50 -7.85 5.69
CA LEU A 85 -0.10 -8.37 4.47
C LEU A 85 0.93 -8.53 3.35
N VAL A 86 1.70 -7.47 3.06
CA VAL A 86 2.72 -7.49 2.01
C VAL A 86 3.83 -8.50 2.34
N ALA A 87 4.22 -8.61 3.62
CA ALA A 87 5.20 -9.59 4.05
C ALA A 87 4.73 -11.04 3.90
N ALA A 88 3.46 -11.32 4.20
CA ALA A 88 2.87 -12.66 4.07
C ALA A 88 2.79 -13.13 2.60
N HIS A 89 2.73 -12.20 1.65
CA HIS A 89 2.61 -12.43 0.21
C HIS A 89 3.81 -11.90 -0.57
N ARG A 90 4.98 -11.82 0.06
CA ARG A 90 6.19 -11.26 -0.53
C ARG A 90 6.62 -11.99 -1.81
N ASP A 91 6.28 -13.28 -1.92
CA ASP A 91 6.52 -14.14 -3.07
C ASP A 91 5.75 -13.72 -4.34
N LEU A 92 4.74 -12.85 -4.20
CA LEU A 92 4.00 -12.28 -5.33
C LEU A 92 4.63 -10.97 -5.86
N LEU A 93 5.62 -10.43 -5.17
CA LEU A 93 6.34 -9.23 -5.60
C LEU A 93 7.53 -9.64 -6.48
N ASP A 94 7.84 -8.82 -7.50
CA ASP A 94 9.11 -8.95 -8.19
C ASP A 94 10.28 -8.53 -7.26
N ASP A 95 11.51 -8.85 -7.69
CA ASP A 95 12.71 -8.57 -6.90
C ASP A 95 12.85 -7.07 -6.60
N TYR A 96 12.48 -6.21 -7.55
CA TYR A 96 12.57 -4.76 -7.41
C TYR A 96 11.65 -4.26 -6.28
N VAL A 97 10.38 -4.63 -6.31
CA VAL A 97 9.37 -4.20 -5.33
C VAL A 97 9.63 -4.84 -3.98
N ALA A 98 10.01 -6.12 -3.95
CA ALA A 98 10.37 -6.83 -2.72
C ALA A 98 11.56 -6.17 -2.01
N GLU A 99 12.52 -5.64 -2.76
CA GLU A 99 13.66 -4.90 -2.25
C GLU A 99 13.24 -3.51 -1.72
N ARG A 100 12.39 -2.78 -2.46
CA ARG A 100 11.84 -1.49 -1.99
C ARG A 100 11.04 -1.64 -0.69
N PHE A 101 10.25 -2.71 -0.58
CA PHE A 101 9.54 -3.04 0.66
C PHE A 101 10.51 -3.33 1.81
N ARG A 102 11.54 -4.16 1.58
CA ARG A 102 12.57 -4.47 2.60
C ARG A 102 13.29 -3.20 3.08
N GLN A 103 13.76 -2.37 2.15
CA GLN A 103 14.45 -1.12 2.48
C GLN A 103 13.57 -0.16 3.30
N MET A 104 12.28 -0.06 2.96
CA MET A 104 11.33 0.72 3.75
C MET A 104 11.19 0.15 5.16
N CYS A 105 11.04 -1.17 5.31
CA CYS A 105 10.92 -1.79 6.61
C CYS A 105 12.16 -1.57 7.48
N GLU A 106 13.35 -1.75 6.92
CA GLU A 106 14.63 -1.53 7.62
C GLU A 106 14.80 -0.07 8.02
N ARG A 107 14.51 0.87 7.11
CA ARG A 107 14.69 2.31 7.36
C ARG A 107 13.79 2.84 8.49
N TYR A 108 12.62 2.23 8.70
CA TYR A 108 11.59 2.74 9.60
C TYR A 108 11.23 1.78 10.74
N ASP A 109 12.10 0.80 11.01
CA ASP A 109 11.95 -0.23 12.05
C ASP A 109 10.55 -0.86 12.02
N LEU A 110 10.14 -1.30 10.84
CA LEU A 110 8.91 -2.07 10.65
C LEU A 110 9.27 -3.55 10.75
N THR A 111 8.75 -4.22 11.77
CA THR A 111 8.92 -5.67 11.93
C THR A 111 7.79 -6.38 11.18
N PRO A 112 8.01 -6.91 9.96
CA PRO A 112 7.06 -7.84 9.38
C PRO A 112 7.01 -9.11 10.25
N PRO A 113 5.83 -9.73 10.43
CA PRO A 113 5.75 -11.01 11.11
C PRO A 113 6.61 -12.03 10.36
N VAL A 114 7.46 -12.75 11.09
CA VAL A 114 8.23 -13.86 10.53
C VAL A 114 7.23 -14.89 10.03
N ARG A 115 7.28 -15.22 8.74
CA ARG A 115 6.44 -16.27 8.14
C ARG A 115 6.68 -17.56 8.94
N ARG A 116 5.66 -18.07 9.63
CA ARG A 116 5.72 -19.46 10.08
C ARG A 116 5.77 -20.31 8.82
N ARG A 117 6.81 -21.13 8.69
CA ARG A 117 6.82 -22.20 7.69
C ARG A 117 5.78 -23.20 8.17
N ASP A 118 4.57 -23.11 7.64
CA ASP A 118 3.66 -24.24 7.68
C ASP A 118 4.27 -25.28 6.74
N GLY A 119 4.61 -26.44 7.32
CA GLY A 119 5.27 -27.56 6.66
C GLY A 119 4.36 -28.34 5.74
#